data_AF-A0A7J4XSB7-F1
#
_entry.id   AF-A0A7J4XSB7-F1
#
_cell.length_a   1.000
_cell.length_b   1.000
_cell.length_c   1.000
_cell.angle_alpha   90.00
_cell.angle_beta   90.00
_cell.angle_gamma   90.00
#
_symmetry.space_group_name_H-M   'P 1'
#
loop_
_entity.id
_entity.type
_entity.pdbx_description
1 polymer ?
#
loop_
_entity_poly.entity_id
_entity_poly.type
_entity_poly.pdbx_seq_one_letter_code
_entity_poly.pdbx_strand_id
1 'polypeptide(L)'
;MTEIKDKPGGRPVKKTLERRNRVVSTKLTKLQYYAVKRRAGEAGVKVSEYVRQAIITAEVVPRLNRQDADTIRKLAGEANNLNQLAHRANAGGFALVAVELVKLKNGIVEIINQLSDDWKNKKGKRF
;
A
#
# COMPACT_ATOMS: atom_id res chain seq x y z
N MET A 1 -11.35 24.45 -21.04
CA MET A 1 -12.48 23.81 -20.34
C MET A 1 -13.57 24.85 -20.22
N THR A 2 -14.75 24.62 -20.79
CA THR A 2 -15.87 25.55 -20.73
C THR A 2 -16.48 25.57 -19.33
N GLU A 3 -16.69 26.77 -18.77
CA GLU A 3 -17.32 26.95 -17.46
C GLU A 3 -18.78 26.49 -17.49
N ILE A 4 -19.15 25.63 -16.53
CA ILE A 4 -20.52 25.17 -16.35
C ILE A 4 -21.26 26.27 -15.58
N LYS A 5 -22.16 27.00 -16.25
CA LYS A 5 -23.04 27.99 -15.63
C LYS A 5 -24.38 27.36 -15.22
N ASP A 6 -24.83 27.65 -14.00
CA ASP A 6 -26.16 27.28 -13.54
C ASP A 6 -27.23 28.09 -14.27
N LYS A 7 -28.33 27.44 -14.63
CA LYS A 7 -29.49 28.10 -15.25
C LYS A 7 -30.49 28.53 -14.16
N PRO A 8 -31.08 29.74 -14.25
CA PRO A 8 -32.07 30.18 -13.28
C PRO A 8 -33.32 29.29 -13.32
N GLY A 9 -33.79 28.85 -12.14
CA GLY A 9 -35.00 28.04 -11.98
C GLY A 9 -34.82 26.51 -12.09
N GLY A 10 -33.61 26.01 -12.38
CA GLY A 10 -33.33 24.58 -12.48
C GLY A 10 -32.65 23.99 -11.24
N ARG A 11 -32.59 22.65 -11.15
CA ARG A 11 -31.71 21.97 -10.18
C ARG A 11 -30.26 22.36 -10.45
N PRO A 12 -29.49 22.79 -9.44
CA PRO A 12 -28.09 23.14 -9.60
C PRO A 12 -27.30 22.03 -10.27
N VAL A 13 -26.44 22.43 -11.19
CA VAL A 13 -25.67 21.53 -11.99
C VAL A 13 -24.52 20.96 -11.16
N LYS A 14 -24.41 19.62 -11.12
CA LYS A 14 -23.27 18.98 -10.44
C LYS A 14 -21.95 19.44 -11.04
N LYS A 15 -21.00 19.79 -10.17
CA LYS A 15 -19.62 20.12 -10.53
C LYS A 15 -19.00 18.97 -11.35
N THR A 16 -18.10 19.30 -12.27
CA THR A 16 -17.46 18.32 -13.15
C THR A 16 -16.84 17.16 -12.38
N LEU A 17 -16.21 17.43 -11.23
CA LEU A 17 -15.57 16.43 -10.37
C LEU A 17 -16.56 15.46 -9.69
N GLU A 18 -17.82 15.86 -9.51
CA GLU A 18 -18.85 15.05 -8.85
C GLU A 18 -19.69 14.23 -9.84
N ARG A 19 -19.53 14.49 -11.14
CA ARG A 19 -20.27 13.79 -12.21
C ARG A 19 -19.66 12.41 -12.43
N ARG A 20 -20.50 11.38 -12.31
CA ARG A 20 -20.16 9.99 -12.64
C ARG A 20 -20.29 9.77 -14.16
N ASN A 21 -19.39 10.32 -14.97
CA ASN A 21 -19.44 10.29 -16.43
C ASN A 21 -18.45 9.31 -17.09
N ARG A 22 -17.63 8.60 -16.30
CA ARG A 22 -16.70 7.59 -16.78
C ARG A 22 -17.19 6.20 -16.40
N VAL A 23 -17.05 5.24 -17.32
CA VAL A 23 -17.42 3.85 -17.11
C VAL A 23 -16.15 3.00 -17.06
N VAL A 24 -16.04 2.18 -16.02
CA VAL A 24 -15.05 1.10 -15.92
C VAL A 24 -15.83 -0.20 -15.98
N SER A 25 -15.51 -1.08 -16.92
CA SER A 25 -16.21 -2.35 -17.12
C SER A 25 -15.24 -3.53 -17.02
N THR A 26 -15.76 -4.67 -16.56
CA THR A 26 -15.04 -5.95 -16.53
C THR A 26 -16.01 -7.08 -16.85
N LYS A 27 -15.51 -8.19 -17.39
CA LYS A 27 -16.30 -9.40 -17.66
C LYS A 27 -16.14 -10.37 -16.50
N LEU A 28 -17.26 -10.91 -16.03
CA LEU A 28 -17.31 -11.88 -14.95
C LEU A 28 -17.77 -13.24 -15.49
N THR A 29 -17.28 -14.32 -14.87
CA THR A 29 -17.90 -15.64 -15.04
C THR A 29 -19.30 -15.64 -14.43
N LYS A 30 -20.14 -16.61 -14.80
CA LYS A 30 -21.49 -16.76 -14.21
C LYS A 30 -21.44 -16.81 -12.68
N LEU A 31 -20.53 -17.61 -12.12
CA LEU A 31 -20.39 -17.77 -10.67
C LEU A 31 -19.98 -16.46 -9.99
N GLN A 32 -19.02 -15.72 -10.57
CA GLN A 32 -18.60 -14.42 -10.06
C GLN A 32 -19.74 -13.39 -10.10
N TYR A 33 -20.49 -13.36 -11.20
CA TYR A 33 -21.66 -12.48 -11.32
C TYR A 33 -22.71 -12.76 -10.25
N TYR A 34 -23.07 -14.03 -10.03
CA TYR A 34 -24.03 -14.41 -8.99
C TYR A 34 -23.52 -14.08 -7.58
N ALA A 35 -22.23 -14.27 -7.31
CA ALA A 35 -21.64 -13.88 -6.03
C ALA A 35 -21.76 -12.36 -5.78
N VAL A 36 -21.44 -11.54 -6.79
CA VAL A 36 -21.60 -10.08 -6.72
C VAL A 36 -23.07 -9.70 -6.53
N LYS A 37 -23.98 -10.32 -7.30
CA LYS A 37 -25.41 -10.08 -7.20
C LYS A 37 -25.95 -10.40 -5.80
N ARG A 38 -25.53 -11.52 -5.22
CA ARG A 38 -25.93 -11.92 -3.85
C ARG A 38 -25.46 -10.90 -2.82
N ARG A 39 -24.18 -10.53 -2.83
CA ARG A 39 -23.62 -9.54 -1.89
C ARG A 39 -24.25 -8.16 -2.02
N ALA A 40 -24.57 -7.73 -3.24
CA ALA A 40 -25.31 -6.49 -3.46
C ALA A 40 -26.71 -6.54 -2.84
N GLY A 41 -27.41 -7.69 -2.98
CA GLY A 41 -28.70 -7.94 -2.34
C GLY A 41 -28.62 -7.96 -0.81
N GLU A 42 -27.62 -8.65 -0.24
CA GLU A 42 -27.34 -8.67 1.20
C GLU A 42 -27.06 -7.25 1.75
N ALA A 43 -26.38 -6.41 0.97
CA ALA A 43 -26.09 -5.01 1.31
C ALA A 43 -27.25 -4.04 1.03
N GLY A 44 -28.37 -4.49 0.46
CA GLY A 44 -29.53 -3.65 0.15
C GLY A 44 -29.29 -2.59 -0.94
N VAL A 45 -28.28 -2.77 -1.81
CA VAL A 45 -27.91 -1.81 -2.85
C VAL A 45 -27.94 -2.43 -4.24
N LYS A 46 -28.02 -1.57 -5.27
CA LYS A 46 -27.92 -2.03 -6.67
C LYS A 46 -26.51 -2.57 -6.93
N VAL A 47 -26.41 -3.58 -7.81
CA VAL A 47 -25.13 -4.20 -8.22
C VAL A 47 -24.09 -3.16 -8.64
N SER A 48 -24.48 -2.14 -9.40
CA SER A 48 -23.56 -1.08 -9.85
C SER A 48 -23.00 -0.25 -8.70
N GLU A 49 -23.82 0.06 -7.69
CA GLU A 49 -23.38 0.83 -6.51
C GLU A 49 -22.52 -0.04 -5.59
N TYR A 50 -22.88 -1.32 -5.42
CA TYR A 50 -22.06 -2.30 -4.70
C TYR A 50 -20.66 -2.41 -5.32
N VAL A 51 -20.59 -2.65 -6.64
CA VAL A 51 -19.31 -2.77 -7.36
C VAL A 51 -18.52 -1.47 -7.27
N ARG A 52 -19.17 -0.32 -7.41
CA ARG A 52 -18.51 0.98 -7.27
C ARG A 52 -17.90 1.18 -5.88
N GLN A 53 -18.67 0.90 -4.83
CA GLN A 53 -18.20 1.00 -3.46
C GLN A 53 -17.04 0.03 -3.24
N ALA A 54 -17.23 -1.25 -3.60
CA ALA A 54 -16.20 -2.28 -3.46
C ALA A 54 -14.90 -1.90 -4.18
N ILE A 55 -14.95 -1.33 -5.40
CA ILE A 55 -13.75 -0.91 -6.14
C ILE A 55 -13.08 0.30 -5.48
N ILE A 56 -13.86 1.26 -4.98
CA ILE A 56 -13.31 2.47 -4.34
C ILE A 56 -12.73 2.15 -2.96
N THR A 57 -13.32 1.20 -2.24
CA THR A 57 -12.89 0.78 -0.90
C THR A 57 -11.91 -0.39 -0.93
N ALA A 58 -11.72 -1.05 -2.07
CA ALA A 58 -10.81 -2.17 -2.19
C ALA A 58 -9.40 -1.71 -1.84
N GLU A 59 -8.83 -2.31 -0.80
CA GLU A 59 -7.41 -2.19 -0.54
C GLU A 59 -6.68 -3.07 -1.57
N VAL A 60 -6.05 -2.42 -2.54
CA VAL A 60 -5.12 -3.11 -3.45
C VAL A 60 -3.82 -3.22 -2.69
N VAL A 61 -3.46 -4.42 -2.23
CA VAL A 61 -2.11 -4.66 -1.70
C VAL A 61 -1.17 -4.65 -2.91
N PRO A 62 -0.37 -3.59 -3.11
CA PRO A 62 0.62 -3.61 -4.19
C PRO A 62 1.59 -4.76 -3.90
N ARG A 63 2.05 -5.44 -4.97
CA ARG A 63 3.22 -6.31 -4.85
C ARG A 63 4.38 -5.48 -4.30
N LEU A 64 5.29 -6.15 -3.60
CA LEU A 64 6.52 -5.58 -3.08
C LEU A 64 7.14 -4.67 -4.15
N ASN A 65 7.20 -3.36 -3.90
CA ASN A 65 7.64 -2.42 -4.92
C ASN A 65 9.17 -2.56 -5.08
N ARG A 66 9.76 -1.97 -6.14
CA ARG A 66 11.22 -2.09 -6.36
C ARG A 66 12.04 -1.52 -5.20
N GLN A 67 11.56 -0.45 -4.57
CA GLN A 67 12.23 0.19 -3.43
C GLN A 67 12.21 -0.73 -2.21
N ASP A 68 11.06 -1.35 -1.89
CA ASP A 68 10.93 -2.35 -0.82
C ASP A 68 11.89 -3.52 -1.04
N ALA A 69 11.98 -4.02 -2.28
CA ALA A 69 12.88 -5.11 -2.64
C ALA A 69 14.36 -4.72 -2.44
N ASP A 70 14.72 -3.50 -2.80
CA ASP A 70 16.07 -2.96 -2.61
C ASP A 70 16.38 -2.77 -1.12
N THR A 71 15.42 -2.31 -0.32
CA THR A 71 15.56 -2.16 1.13
C THR A 71 15.75 -3.51 1.83
N ILE A 72 14.99 -4.54 1.42
CA ILE A 72 15.19 -5.92 1.91
C ILE A 72 16.57 -6.45 1.50
N ARG A 73 17.04 -6.15 0.28
CA ARG A 73 18.38 -6.56 -0.16
C ARG A 73 19.48 -5.90 0.66
N LYS A 74 19.34 -4.62 1.01
CA LYS A 74 20.26 -3.91 1.91
C LYS A 74 20.28 -4.57 3.29
N LEU A 75 19.11 -4.89 3.86
CA LEU A 75 19.03 -5.61 5.13
C LEU A 75 19.75 -6.96 5.10
N ALA A 76 19.59 -7.72 4.01
CA ALA A 76 20.31 -8.99 3.82
C ALA A 76 21.83 -8.77 3.72
N GLY A 77 22.27 -7.66 3.12
CA GLY A 77 23.68 -7.26 3.08
C GLY A 77 24.28 -7.04 4.47
N GLU A 78 23.52 -6.52 5.42
CA GLU A 78 23.98 -6.30 6.80
C GLU A 78 24.32 -7.61 7.54
N ALA A 79 23.72 -8.74 7.15
CA ALA A 79 24.10 -10.05 7.70
C ALA A 79 25.54 -10.42 7.33
N ASN A 80 26.00 -10.07 6.12
CA ASN A 80 27.39 -10.28 5.72
C ASN A 80 28.34 -9.38 6.51
N ASN A 81 27.94 -8.12 6.74
CA ASN A 81 28.72 -7.19 7.57
C ASN A 81 28.86 -7.70 9.00
N LEU A 82 27.78 -8.24 9.58
CA LEU A 82 27.81 -8.85 10.91
C LEU A 82 28.77 -10.04 10.97
N ASN A 83 28.73 -10.93 9.98
CA ASN A 83 29.63 -12.09 9.91
C ASN A 83 31.11 -11.64 9.83
N GLN A 84 31.42 -10.62 9.05
CA GLN A 84 32.78 -10.07 8.97
C GLN A 84 33.25 -9.50 10.31
N LEU A 85 32.39 -8.77 11.02
CA LEU A 85 32.71 -8.26 12.35
C LEU A 85 32.90 -9.40 13.37
N ALA A 86 32.10 -10.46 13.29
CA ALA A 86 32.28 -11.64 14.15
C ALA A 86 33.63 -12.32 13.92
N HIS A 87 34.04 -12.52 12.66
CA HIS A 87 35.36 -13.07 12.36
C HIS A 87 36.51 -12.17 12.84
N ARG A 88 36.40 -10.84 12.66
CA ARG A 88 37.40 -9.88 13.15
C ARG A 88 37.46 -9.85 14.68
N ALA A 89 36.32 -9.93 15.36
CA ALA A 89 36.26 -10.00 16.81
C ALA A 89 36.93 -11.27 17.36
N ASN A 90 36.71 -12.41 16.69
CA ASN A 90 37.34 -13.68 17.06
C ASN A 90 38.87 -13.65 16.88
N ALA A 91 39.37 -12.93 15.87
CA ALA A 91 40.80 -12.84 15.59
C ALA A 91 41.53 -11.79 16.43
N GLY A 92 40.91 -10.63 16.69
CA GLY A 92 41.56 -9.47 17.30
C GLY A 92 40.94 -8.97 18.61
N GLY A 93 39.90 -9.64 19.11
CA GLY A 93 39.16 -9.26 20.30
C GLY A 93 38.05 -8.24 20.06
N PHE A 94 37.06 -8.22 20.96
CA PHE A 94 35.82 -7.43 20.82
C PHE A 94 36.04 -5.91 20.84
N ALA A 95 37.10 -5.42 21.49
CA ALA A 95 37.39 -3.98 21.56
C ALA A 95 37.61 -3.37 20.16
N LEU A 96 38.18 -4.13 19.22
CA LEU A 96 38.49 -3.65 17.88
C LEU A 96 37.27 -3.45 16.98
N VAL A 97 36.14 -4.06 17.31
CA VAL A 97 34.91 -4.03 16.48
C VAL A 97 33.75 -3.28 17.13
N ALA A 98 33.89 -2.83 18.38
CA ALA A 98 32.78 -2.27 19.16
C ALA A 98 32.12 -1.06 18.48
N VAL A 99 32.91 -0.14 17.91
CA VAL A 99 32.40 1.05 17.21
C VAL A 99 31.65 0.66 15.93
N GLU A 100 32.18 -0.30 15.17
CA GLU A 100 31.57 -0.77 13.92
C GLU A 100 30.27 -1.53 14.18
N LEU A 101 30.20 -2.32 15.26
CA LEU A 101 28.98 -3.01 15.70
C LEU A 101 27.86 -2.01 16.05
N VAL A 102 28.17 -0.90 16.73
CA VAL A 102 27.18 0.14 17.04
C VAL A 102 26.66 0.80 15.76
N LYS A 103 27.54 1.08 14.79
CA LYS A 103 27.14 1.62 13.49
C LYS A 103 26.25 0.65 12.72
N LEU A 104 26.62 -0.63 12.68
CA LEU A 104 25.85 -1.70 12.05
C LEU A 104 24.45 -1.82 12.68
N LYS A 105 24.36 -1.82 14.01
CA LYS A 105 23.09 -1.81 14.73
C LYS A 105 22.21 -0.63 14.32
N ASN A 106 22.78 0.57 14.27
CA ASN A 106 22.01 1.77 13.91
C ASN A 106 21.52 1.70 12.46
N GLY A 107 22.36 1.24 11.53
CA GLY A 107 21.98 1.02 10.13
C GLY A 107 20.87 -0.02 9.96
N ILE A 108 20.93 -1.15 10.68
CA ILE A 108 19.86 -2.16 10.68
C ILE A 108 18.54 -1.54 11.19
N VAL A 109 18.59 -0.77 12.28
CA VAL A 109 17.39 -0.09 12.82
C VAL A 109 16.80 0.89 11.82
N GLU A 110 17.62 1.67 11.11
CA GLU A 110 17.16 2.59 10.06
C GLU A 110 16.49 1.85 8.90
N ILE A 111 17.11 0.77 8.40
CA ILE A 111 16.56 -0.07 7.32
C ILE A 111 15.22 -0.69 7.75
N ILE A 112 15.15 -1.21 8.99
CA ILE A 112 13.91 -1.76 9.53
C ILE A 112 12.85 -0.66 9.63
N ASN A 113 13.19 0.56 10.06
CA ASN A 113 12.24 1.66 10.13
C ASN A 113 11.71 2.08 8.77
N GLN A 114 12.54 2.08 7.72
CA GLN A 114 12.09 2.31 6.34
C GLN A 114 11.07 1.26 5.88
N LEU A 115 11.30 -0.02 6.17
CA LEU A 115 10.31 -1.08 5.95
C LEU A 115 9.09 -0.93 6.87
N SER A 116 9.28 -0.29 8.03
CA SER A 116 8.28 -0.17 9.09
C SER A 116 7.19 0.83 8.74
N ASP A 117 7.59 1.97 8.20
CA ASP A 117 6.66 3.04 7.85
C ASP A 117 5.75 2.63 6.67
N ASP A 118 6.24 1.77 5.78
CA ASP A 118 5.43 1.18 4.69
C ASP A 118 4.35 0.20 5.18
N TRP A 119 4.56 -0.55 6.27
CA TRP A 119 3.48 -1.36 6.86
C TRP A 119 2.57 -0.55 7.79
N LYS A 120 3.07 0.53 8.42
CA LYS A 120 2.24 1.44 9.24
C LYS A 120 1.29 2.28 8.38
N ASN A 121 1.69 2.67 7.17
CA ASN A 121 0.79 3.29 6.19
C ASN A 121 -0.37 2.37 5.76
N LYS A 122 -0.32 1.06 6.08
CA LYS A 122 -1.42 0.11 5.94
C LYS A 122 -2.27 -0.08 7.20
N LYS A 123 -1.83 0.43 8.37
CA LYS A 123 -2.61 0.42 9.62
C LYS A 123 -3.16 1.80 9.93
N GLY A 124 -4.12 2.25 9.12
CA GLY A 124 -4.65 3.60 9.27
C GLY A 124 -6.04 3.83 8.68
N LYS A 125 -6.99 2.92 8.93
CA LYS A 125 -8.41 3.22 9.20
C LYS A 125 -9.11 1.92 9.63
N ARG A 126 -8.96 1.59 10.92
CA ARG A 126 -9.99 0.80 11.60
C ARG A 126 -11.27 1.66 11.57
N PHE A 127 -12.33 1.08 11.04
CA PHE A 127 -13.69 1.60 11.18
C PHE A 127 -14.06 1.76 12.65
#